data_AF-A0A843JKB7-F1
#
_entry.id   AF-A0A843JKB7-F1
#
_cell.length_a   1.000
_cell.length_b   1.000
_cell.length_c   1.000
_cell.angle_alpha   90.00
_cell.angle_beta   90.00
_cell.angle_gamma   90.00
#
_symmetry.space_group_name_H-M   'P 1'
#
loop_
_entity.id
_entity.type
_entity.pdbx_description
1 polymer ?
#
loop_
_entity_poly.entity_id
_entity_poly.type
_entity_poly.pdbx_seq_one_letter_code
_entity_poly.pdbx_strand_id
1 'polypeptide(L)'
;MSIISMSINDELLDKLDKLLLVKGFSTRSEIIREALRNYITTEVWEKEKGPLVVTGMVISNKKSESPLNTIHHKYEHVIETTLHTHLDAKNCLEVFILKGDSKEIKDFLTELIGLTGVKAVRHALLSAEV
;
A
#
# COMPACT_ATOMS: atom_id res chain seq x y z
N MET A 1 -7.01 -14.01 -24.01
CA MET A 1 -7.45 -14.13 -22.60
C MET A 1 -7.29 -15.58 -22.20
N SER A 2 -6.56 -15.86 -21.13
CA SER A 2 -6.32 -17.24 -20.67
C SER A 2 -7.42 -17.66 -19.68
N ILE A 3 -7.89 -18.90 -19.76
CA ILE A 3 -8.89 -19.46 -18.84
C ILE A 3 -8.19 -20.47 -17.93
N ILE A 4 -8.41 -20.33 -16.62
CA ILE A 4 -7.94 -21.25 -15.60
C ILE A 4 -9.16 -21.97 -15.03
N SER A 5 -9.13 -23.31 -15.02
CA SER A 5 -10.11 -24.15 -14.33
C SER A 5 -9.48 -24.73 -13.08
N MET A 6 -10.19 -24.71 -11.96
CA MET A 6 -9.71 -25.22 -10.67
C MET A 6 -10.84 -25.93 -9.93
N SER A 7 -10.50 -27.02 -9.24
CA SER A 7 -11.41 -27.71 -8.33
C SER A 7 -11.37 -27.01 -6.97
N ILE A 8 -12.54 -26.70 -6.42
CA ILE A 8 -12.68 -26.14 -5.06
C ILE A 8 -13.73 -26.96 -4.31
N ASN A 9 -13.60 -27.07 -2.99
CA ASN A 9 -14.59 -27.77 -2.18
C ASN A 9 -15.84 -26.89 -1.97
N ASP A 10 -16.97 -27.53 -1.65
CA ASP A 10 -18.27 -26.85 -1.52
C ASP A 10 -18.26 -25.81 -0.39
N GLU A 11 -17.55 -26.09 0.70
CA GLU A 11 -17.46 -25.15 1.83
C GLU A 11 -16.77 -23.83 1.45
N LEU A 12 -15.70 -23.90 0.65
CA LEU A 12 -14.98 -22.72 0.18
C LEU A 12 -15.78 -21.96 -0.89
N LEU A 13 -16.49 -22.69 -1.76
CA LEU A 13 -17.40 -22.10 -2.74
C LEU A 13 -18.50 -21.28 -2.05
N ASP A 14 -19.12 -21.85 -1.01
CA ASP A 14 -20.16 -21.17 -0.23
C ASP A 14 -19.63 -19.90 0.46
N LYS A 15 -18.41 -19.94 1.00
CA LYS A 15 -17.77 -18.75 1.60
C LYS A 15 -17.51 -17.68 0.54
N LEU A 16 -17.07 -18.07 -0.66
CA LEU A 16 -16.83 -17.15 -1.77
C LEU A 16 -18.13 -16.47 -2.22
N ASP A 17 -19.20 -17.24 -2.39
CA ASP A 17 -20.50 -16.71 -2.84
C ASP A 17 -21.11 -15.74 -1.83
N LYS A 18 -20.95 -16.00 -0.52
CA LYS A 18 -21.34 -15.04 0.52
C LYS A 18 -20.56 -13.72 0.41
N LEU A 19 -19.26 -13.79 0.10
CA LEU A 19 -18.43 -12.60 -0.07
C LEU A 19 -18.81 -11.77 -1.30
N LEU A 20 -19.29 -12.40 -2.38
CA LEU A 20 -19.80 -11.67 -3.56
C LEU A 20 -20.92 -10.70 -3.16
N LEU A 21 -21.87 -11.17 -2.37
CA LEU A 21 -23.03 -10.37 -1.92
C LEU A 21 -22.62 -9.20 -1.01
N VAL A 22 -21.66 -9.44 -0.11
CA VAL A 22 -21.23 -8.43 0.88
C VAL A 22 -20.35 -7.35 0.24
N LYS A 23 -19.47 -7.74 -0.68
CA LYS A 23 -18.48 -6.83 -1.28
C LYS A 23 -18.94 -6.20 -2.60
N GLY A 24 -20.09 -6.62 -3.14
CA GLY A 24 -20.67 -6.04 -4.35
C GLY A 24 -20.00 -6.49 -5.65
N PHE A 25 -19.33 -7.65 -5.66
CA PHE A 25 -18.71 -8.18 -6.87
C PHE A 25 -19.76 -8.79 -7.81
N SER A 26 -19.56 -8.61 -9.12
CA SER A 26 -20.51 -9.01 -10.16
C SER A 26 -20.43 -10.50 -10.48
N THR A 27 -19.22 -11.09 -10.36
CA THR A 27 -18.97 -12.49 -10.75
C THR A 27 -17.92 -13.16 -9.84
N ARG A 28 -17.99 -14.49 -9.72
CA ARG A 28 -16.93 -15.30 -9.06
C ARG A 28 -15.54 -15.04 -9.66
N SER A 29 -15.47 -14.86 -10.98
CA SER A 29 -14.20 -14.58 -11.66
C SER A 29 -13.61 -13.21 -11.32
N GLU A 30 -14.43 -12.24 -10.88
CA GLU A 30 -13.97 -10.92 -10.46
C GLU A 30 -13.30 -10.98 -9.09
N ILE A 31 -13.95 -11.57 -8.09
CA ILE A 31 -13.36 -11.75 -6.76
C ILE A 31 -12.11 -12.64 -6.80
N ILE A 32 -12.07 -13.68 -7.65
CA ILE A 32 -10.88 -14.53 -7.80
C ILE A 32 -9.74 -13.75 -8.45
N ARG A 33 -10.01 -12.94 -9.48
CA ARG A 33 -8.98 -12.08 -10.09
C ARG A 33 -8.45 -11.07 -9.10
N GLU A 34 -9.32 -10.46 -8.31
CA GLU A 34 -8.91 -9.49 -7.29
C GLU A 34 -8.10 -10.13 -6.17
N ALA A 35 -8.51 -11.32 -5.70
CA ALA A 35 -7.74 -12.10 -4.74
C ALA A 35 -6.36 -12.49 -5.30
N LEU A 36 -6.29 -12.91 -6.56
CA LEU A 36 -5.04 -13.28 -7.21
C LEU A 36 -4.11 -12.06 -7.40
N ARG A 37 -4.64 -10.90 -7.82
CA ARG A 37 -3.88 -9.64 -7.89
C ARG A 37 -3.28 -9.27 -6.54
N ASN A 38 -4.10 -9.30 -5.50
CA ASN A 38 -3.65 -9.01 -4.13
C ASN A 38 -2.60 -10.00 -3.65
N TYR A 39 -2.78 -11.29 -3.92
CA TYR A 39 -1.81 -12.33 -3.54
C TYR A 39 -0.47 -12.13 -4.25
N ILE A 40 -0.46 -11.94 -5.58
CA ILE A 40 0.76 -11.68 -6.35
C ILE A 40 1.45 -10.41 -5.86
N THR A 41 0.69 -9.33 -5.66
CA THR A 41 1.24 -8.05 -5.17
C THR A 41 1.89 -8.20 -3.80
N THR A 42 1.28 -8.96 -2.90
CA THR A 42 1.83 -9.24 -1.56
C THR A 42 3.09 -10.10 -1.65
N GLU A 43 3.10 -11.13 -2.47
CA GLU A 43 4.29 -11.98 -2.67
C GLU A 43 5.46 -11.22 -3.30
N VAL A 44 5.19 -10.31 -4.24
CA VAL A 44 6.19 -9.41 -4.84
C VAL A 44 6.81 -8.49 -3.78
N TRP A 45 5.98 -7.97 -2.87
CA TRP A 45 6.42 -7.17 -1.72
C TRP A 45 7.27 -7.96 -0.71
N GLU A 46 6.84 -9.16 -0.36
CA GLU A 46 7.56 -10.04 0.57
C GLU A 46 8.91 -10.52 -0.01
N LYS A 47 8.95 -10.81 -1.32
CA LYS A 47 10.15 -11.32 -2.00
C LYS A 47 11.13 -10.25 -2.47
N GLU A 48 10.80 -8.98 -2.27
CA GLU A 48 11.63 -7.83 -2.61
C GLU A 48 12.04 -7.75 -4.09
N LYS A 49 11.16 -8.15 -5.01
CA LYS A 49 11.49 -8.27 -6.43
C LYS A 49 10.65 -7.35 -7.31
N GLY A 50 11.21 -6.20 -7.68
CA GLY A 50 10.72 -5.35 -8.76
C GLY A 50 10.19 -3.98 -8.33
N PRO A 51 9.95 -3.08 -9.29
CA PRO A 51 9.47 -1.72 -9.02
C PRO A 51 8.04 -1.78 -8.47
N LEU A 52 7.86 -1.40 -7.21
CA LEU A 52 6.56 -1.32 -6.56
C LEU A 52 6.09 0.13 -6.55
N VAL A 53 4.78 0.33 -6.76
CA VAL A 53 4.13 1.61 -6.46
C VAL A 53 3.43 1.47 -5.12
N VAL A 54 3.81 2.32 -4.17
CA VAL A 54 3.26 2.30 -2.80
C VAL A 54 2.76 3.68 -2.46
N THR A 55 1.52 3.75 -1.97
CA THR A 55 1.01 5.00 -1.40
C THR A 55 1.22 4.98 0.11
N GLY A 56 2.07 5.85 0.62
CA GLY A 56 2.27 6.07 2.06
C GLY A 56 1.40 7.22 2.56
N MET A 57 0.90 7.13 3.79
CA MET A 57 0.15 8.18 4.47
C MET A 57 0.69 8.33 5.88
N VAL A 58 1.05 9.55 6.27
CA VAL A 58 1.55 9.85 7.62
C VAL A 58 0.80 11.03 8.23
N ILE A 59 0.43 10.89 9.50
CA ILE A 59 -0.01 12.02 10.32
C ILE A 59 1.11 12.35 11.29
N SER A 60 1.59 13.59 11.25
CA SER A 60 2.67 14.08 12.09
C SER A 60 2.33 15.43 12.73
N ASN A 61 3.09 15.82 13.75
CA ASN A 61 3.04 17.17 14.30
C ASN A 61 3.82 18.13 13.40
N LYS A 62 3.39 19.39 13.27
CA LYS A 62 4.15 20.45 12.58
C LYS A 62 5.59 20.59 13.08
N LYS A 63 5.85 20.32 14.36
CA LYS A 63 7.20 20.34 14.94
C LYS A 63 8.14 19.28 14.34
N SER A 64 7.59 18.28 13.65
CA SER A 64 8.32 17.19 13.01
C SER A 64 8.66 17.47 11.54
N GLU A 65 8.30 18.64 10.99
CA GLU A 65 8.57 19.01 9.58
C GLU A 65 10.05 18.95 9.21
N SER A 66 10.95 19.45 10.06
CA SER A 66 12.39 19.44 9.76
C SER A 66 12.98 18.01 9.74
N PRO A 67 12.69 17.14 10.73
CA PRO A 67 13.04 15.73 10.64
C PRO A 67 12.43 15.00 9.44
N LEU A 68 11.16 15.27 9.11
CA LEU A 68 10.47 14.70 7.95
C LEU A 68 11.16 15.09 6.64
N ASN A 69 11.47 16.37 6.45
CA ASN A 69 12.20 16.86 5.28
C ASN A 69 13.57 16.18 5.13
N THR A 70 14.24 15.86 6.23
CA THR A 70 15.52 15.13 6.18
C THR A 70 15.32 13.73 5.60
N ILE A 71 14.26 13.02 6.04
CA ILE A 71 13.89 11.73 5.46
C ILE A 71 13.46 11.90 3.99
N HIS A 72 12.70 12.94 3.65
CA HIS A 72 12.29 13.18 2.26
C HIS A 72 13.49 13.30 1.33
N HIS A 73 14.48 14.12 1.70
CA HIS A 73 15.70 14.27 0.89
C HIS A 73 16.53 12.99 0.82
N LYS A 74 16.56 12.20 1.90
CA LYS A 74 17.28 10.91 1.90
C LYS A 74 16.66 9.89 0.94
N TYR A 75 15.34 9.95 0.75
CA TYR A 75 14.57 9.01 -0.07
C TYR A 75 13.96 9.68 -1.33
N GLU A 76 14.52 10.81 -1.77
CA GLU A 76 14.00 11.59 -2.90
C GLU A 76 13.94 10.77 -4.20
N HIS A 77 14.84 9.79 -4.35
CA HIS A 77 14.89 8.91 -5.51
C HIS A 77 13.77 7.86 -5.56
N VAL A 78 13.11 7.59 -4.43
CA VAL A 78 11.93 6.69 -4.38
C VAL A 78 10.61 7.45 -4.21
N ILE A 79 10.65 8.75 -3.89
CA ILE A 79 9.46 9.60 -3.73
C ILE A 79 9.15 10.27 -5.08
N GLU A 80 8.08 9.83 -5.72
CA GLU A 80 7.61 10.44 -6.97
C GLU A 80 6.81 11.72 -6.70
N THR A 81 6.02 11.74 -5.62
CA THR A 81 5.17 12.87 -5.27
C THR A 81 4.85 12.85 -3.78
N THR A 82 4.83 14.03 -3.17
CA THR A 82 4.35 14.25 -1.80
C THR A 82 3.23 15.28 -1.80
N LEU A 83 2.12 14.96 -1.16
CA LEU A 83 1.02 15.88 -0.86
C LEU A 83 1.04 16.18 0.63
N HIS A 84 1.20 17.45 1.01
CA HIS A 84 1.16 17.89 2.41
C HIS A 84 -0.09 18.72 2.66
N THR A 85 -0.82 18.42 3.74
CA THR A 85 -2.02 19.15 4.15
C THR A 85 -2.01 19.39 5.65
N HIS A 86 -2.21 20.64 6.06
CA HIS A 86 -2.45 20.96 7.47
C HIS A 86 -3.86 20.52 7.86
N LEU A 87 -3.96 19.49 8.72
CA LEU A 87 -5.24 19.01 9.25
C LEU A 87 -5.80 19.99 10.30
N ASP A 88 -4.92 20.55 11.13
CA ASP A 88 -5.26 21.53 12.15
C ASP A 88 -4.04 22.39 12.55
N ALA A 89 -4.15 23.12 13.67
CA ALA A 89 -3.10 24.00 14.18
C ALA A 89 -1.78 23.27 14.53
N LYS A 90 -1.82 21.96 14.80
CA LYS A 90 -0.69 21.17 15.30
C LYS A 90 -0.36 19.98 14.41
N ASN A 91 -1.26 19.52 13.54
CA ASN A 91 -1.12 18.27 12.80
C ASN A 91 -1.10 18.48 11.28
N CYS A 92 -0.29 17.66 10.61
CA CYS A 92 -0.20 17.57 9.16
C CYS A 92 -0.49 16.14 8.73
N LEU A 93 -1.13 16.00 7.58
CA LEU A 93 -1.24 14.76 6.82
C LEU A 93 -0.32 14.88 5.62
N GLU A 94 0.55 13.91 5.43
CA GLU A 94 1.33 13.77 4.21
C GLU A 94 0.98 12.47 3.52
N VAL A 95 0.84 12.53 2.21
CA VAL A 95 0.61 11.38 1.34
C VAL A 95 1.76 11.28 0.35
N PHE A 96 2.41 10.13 0.31
CA PHE A 96 3.55 9.84 -0.56
C PHE A 96 3.13 8.88 -1.65
N ILE A 97 3.50 9.19 -2.89
CA ILE A 97 3.55 8.22 -3.98
C ILE A 97 5.01 7.77 -4.08
N LEU A 98 5.25 6.51 -3.75
CA LEU A 98 6.57 5.90 -3.73
C LEU A 98 6.71 4.94 -4.90
N LYS A 99 7.85 4.97 -5.59
CA LYS A 99 8.19 4.04 -6.66
C LYS A 99 9.66 3.68 -6.60
N GLY A 100 9.97 2.39 -6.56
CA GLY A 100 11.36 1.95 -6.49
C GLY A 100 11.50 0.55 -5.94
N ASP A 101 12.70 0.27 -5.42
CA ASP A 101 12.99 -1.00 -4.78
C ASP A 101 12.19 -1.16 -3.48
N SER A 102 11.59 -2.34 -3.32
CA SER A 102 10.78 -2.67 -2.14
C SER A 102 11.49 -2.44 -0.80
N LYS A 103 12.80 -2.68 -0.74
CA LYS A 103 13.60 -2.56 0.48
C LYS A 103 13.77 -1.10 0.84
N GLU A 104 14.08 -0.26 -0.14
CA GLU A 104 14.19 1.19 0.07
C GLU A 104 12.85 1.80 0.52
N ILE A 105 11.73 1.35 -0.06
CA ILE A 105 10.39 1.76 0.36
C ILE A 105 10.08 1.29 1.79
N LYS A 106 10.43 0.05 2.15
CA LYS A 106 10.28 -0.48 3.51
C LYS A 106 11.11 0.31 4.52
N ASP A 107 12.35 0.62 4.18
CA ASP A 107 13.27 1.40 5.02
C ASP A 107 12.72 2.81 5.24
N PHE A 108 12.25 3.48 4.17
CA PHE A 108 11.58 4.77 4.26
C PHE A 108 10.38 4.76 5.22
N LEU A 109 9.46 3.79 5.05
CA LEU A 109 8.29 3.65 5.91
C LEU A 109 8.69 3.35 7.37
N THR A 110 9.73 2.57 7.59
CA THR A 110 10.24 2.22 8.93
C THR A 110 10.84 3.45 9.63
N GLU A 111 11.65 4.24 8.93
CA GLU A 111 12.23 5.47 9.49
C GLU A 111 11.15 6.51 9.77
N LEU A 112 10.12 6.62 8.92
CA LEU A 112 8.94 7.46 9.18
C LEU A 112 8.22 7.04 10.47
N ILE A 113 8.02 5.74 10.70
CA ILE A 113 7.37 5.25 11.93
C ILE A 113 8.21 5.60 13.17
N GLY A 114 9.53 5.58 13.06
CA GLY A 114 10.45 5.88 14.16
C GLY A 114 10.61 7.38 14.49
N LEU A 115 10.10 8.28 13.64
CA LEU A 115 10.25 9.72 13.85
C LEU A 115 9.45 10.23 15.05
N THR A 116 10.09 11.06 15.86
CA THR A 116 9.43 11.72 16.98
C THR A 116 8.35 12.68 16.48
N GLY A 117 7.12 12.50 16.95
CA GLY A 117 5.97 13.33 16.59
C GLY A 117 5.15 12.82 15.40
N VAL A 118 5.55 11.69 14.80
CA VAL A 118 4.66 10.90 13.94
C VAL A 118 3.62 10.18 14.82
N LYS A 119 2.35 10.31 14.46
CA LYS A 119 1.21 9.75 15.19
C LYS A 119 0.67 8.49 14.56
N ALA A 120 0.65 8.44 13.23
CA ALA A 120 0.16 7.31 12.48
C ALA A 120 0.85 7.24 11.13
N VAL A 121 1.23 6.03 10.72
CA VAL A 121 1.65 5.71 9.36
C VAL A 121 0.77 4.58 8.85
N ARG A 122 0.32 4.72 7.61
CA ARG A 122 -0.37 3.67 6.84
C ARG A 122 0.21 3.64 5.45
N HIS A 123 0.19 2.49 4.81
CA HIS A 123 0.58 2.36 3.42
C HIS A 123 -0.37 1.41 2.71
N ALA A 124 -0.52 1.63 1.40
CA ALA A 124 -1.25 0.75 0.50
C ALA A 124 -0.31 0.32 -0.61
N LEU A 125 -0.20 -0.99 -0.80
CA LEU A 125 0.52 -1.58 -1.93
C LEU A 125 -0.43 -1.61 -3.12
N LEU A 126 -0.03 -0.97 -4.22
CA LEU A 126 -0.82 -0.94 -5.45
C LEU A 126 0.09 -1.39 -6.60
N SER A 127 -0.20 -2.54 -7.20
CA SER A 127 0.53 -2.96 -8.40
C SER A 127 -0.15 -2.42 -9.65
N ALA A 128 0.63 -1.76 -10.51
CA ALA A 128 0.19 -1.35 -11.83
C ALA A 128 0.32 -2.47 -12.89
N GLU A 129 1.01 -3.57 -12.57
CA GLU A 129 1.40 -4.62 -13.52
C GLU A 129 0.66 -5.95 -13.34
N VAL A 130 -0.27 -6.07 -12.40
CA VAL A 130 -1.14 -7.27 -12.26
C VAL A 130 -2.57 -6.94 -12.64
#